data_AF-A0AAD9SGP6-F1
#
_entry.id   AF-A0AAD9SGP6-F1
#
_cell.length_a   1.000
_cell.length_b   1.000
_cell.length_c   1.000
_cell.angle_alpha   90.00
_cell.angle_beta   90.00
_cell.angle_gamma   90.00
#
_symmetry.space_group_name_H-M   'P 1'
#
loop_
_entity.id
_entity.type
_entity.pdbx_description
1 polymer ?
#
loop_
_entity_poly.entity_id
_entity_poly.type
_entity_poly.pdbx_seq_one_letter_code
_entity_poly.pdbx_strand_id
1 'polypeptide(L)'
;MPGSSRMPISLRDGLNSVKKSRHGNPIQFLNVELLKNIIFFYFLLRWTRRSFWKLKGRGLVGTLVELYTDARRIAYGWFLQAPGVRTKVKAQVDEARANLQKKLVPANQTRYLSLPKQGWSDDDLRAELERLANLDHTRWEDGFVSGAVYHGEDALLQLQTEAYGKFTVANPIHPDVFPAVRKMEAEVVAMVLSLFNAPASAAGVSTSGGTESILMACLSARQKAYVERGVTEPEMILPETAHTAFRKACEYFKIKMQLVPCPAPSYQVDTRRVARLVNANTILLVGSAPNFPHGIMDDIAALSKIALRRKIPLHVDCCLGSFLVPFLDKAGFETQPFDFRLRGVTSISCDTHKYGFAPKGNSTTLYRTAELRAYQYFVIPDWSGGVYASPGFAGSRPGALIAGCWTSMMSVGEEGYLDACVQIVGTTKKIAERIRDSPVLAAELEVMGRPLVSVVAFTARNLNIYDIADAMTQRGWHLNSLQEPPAMHVAVTMPITKVWEKLTDDLEAVIEDEREKERVRIAQGKGARGKAMGDSAALYGVAGSLPNKSIVVQLASGFLDTLYKA
;
A
#
# COMPACT_ATOMS: atom_id res chain seq x y z
N MET A 1 -3.75 23.02 89.81
CA MET A 1 -2.35 22.96 90.31
C MET A 1 -1.77 21.58 89.98
N PRO A 2 -0.45 21.40 89.85
CA PRO A 2 0.53 22.19 89.11
C PRO A 2 1.51 21.30 88.30
N GLY A 3 2.38 21.93 87.49
CA GLY A 3 3.50 21.27 86.81
C GLY A 3 4.43 22.25 86.10
N SER A 4 5.11 23.11 86.87
CA SER A 4 6.32 23.87 86.49
C SER A 4 7.48 22.93 86.11
N SER A 5 8.53 23.24 85.34
CA SER A 5 9.38 24.43 85.41
C SER A 5 10.39 24.47 84.24
N ARG A 6 10.68 25.71 83.86
CA ARG A 6 11.79 26.37 83.14
C ARG A 6 13.14 25.65 82.96
N MET A 7 13.69 25.79 81.76
CA MET A 7 15.13 25.67 81.43
C MET A 7 15.80 27.06 81.28
N PRO A 8 17.15 27.17 81.42
CA PRO A 8 17.82 28.31 82.04
C PRO A 8 18.29 29.45 81.12
N ILE A 9 18.53 30.58 81.78
CA ILE A 9 19.02 31.88 81.29
C ILE A 9 20.55 31.83 81.12
N SER A 10 21.07 31.13 80.11
CA SER A 10 22.52 31.13 79.82
C SER A 10 22.90 31.51 78.40
N LEU A 11 21.97 32.03 77.59
CA LEU A 11 22.26 32.42 76.20
C LEU A 11 21.64 33.76 75.81
N ARG A 12 21.53 34.71 76.75
CA ARG A 12 20.94 36.04 76.53
C ARG A 12 21.91 37.15 76.17
N ASP A 13 23.23 36.91 76.18
CA ASP A 13 24.22 37.91 75.75
C ASP A 13 24.99 37.43 74.53
N GLY A 14 24.46 37.76 73.36
CA GLY A 14 25.07 37.51 72.05
C GLY A 14 24.37 38.26 70.93
N LEU A 15 23.67 39.36 71.23
CA LEU A 15 23.07 40.26 70.26
C LEU A 15 24.04 41.43 70.03
N ASN A 16 24.88 41.29 68.99
CA ASN A 16 25.54 42.34 68.19
C ASN A 16 26.98 41.98 67.81
N SER A 17 27.18 40.90 67.05
CA SER A 17 28.04 40.93 65.86
C SER A 17 27.88 39.61 65.13
N VAL A 18 27.37 39.63 63.90
CA VAL A 18 27.93 38.90 62.75
C VAL A 18 27.17 39.41 61.52
N LYS A 19 27.98 39.87 60.58
CA LYS A 19 27.67 40.48 59.29
C LYS A 19 26.66 39.67 58.45
N LYS A 20 25.79 40.44 57.78
CA LYS A 20 25.14 40.17 56.48
C LYS A 20 25.58 38.87 55.79
N SER A 21 24.72 37.86 55.84
CA SER A 21 24.62 36.86 54.77
C SER A 21 23.16 36.83 54.32
N ARG A 22 22.91 37.32 53.10
CA ARG A 22 21.60 37.26 52.45
C ARG A 22 21.19 35.80 52.37
N HIS A 23 19.96 35.51 52.79
CA HIS A 23 19.27 34.27 52.46
C HIS A 23 19.16 34.17 50.92
N GLY A 24 20.08 33.42 50.31
CA GLY A 24 19.97 33.00 48.93
C GLY A 24 18.95 31.86 48.86
N ASN A 25 17.77 32.18 48.35
CA ASN A 25 16.72 31.24 48.03
C ASN A 25 17.30 30.14 47.10
N PRO A 26 17.29 28.84 47.45
CA PRO A 26 17.96 27.79 46.65
C PRO A 26 17.31 27.56 45.27
N ILE A 27 16.22 28.27 44.97
CA ILE A 27 15.43 28.16 43.74
C ILE A 27 15.80 29.26 42.71
N GLN A 28 16.69 30.20 43.03
CA GLN A 28 16.93 31.38 42.16
C GLN A 28 18.09 31.30 41.16
N PHE A 29 18.70 30.13 40.93
CA PHE A 29 19.62 29.96 39.79
C PHE A 29 19.46 28.59 39.10
N LEU A 30 18.27 28.33 38.52
CA LEU A 30 18.30 27.78 37.17
C LEU A 30 18.88 28.90 36.30
N ASN A 31 20.21 28.93 36.20
CA ASN A 31 20.92 29.94 35.42
C ASN A 31 20.34 29.85 34.00
N VAL A 32 19.59 30.88 33.58
CA VAL A 32 18.87 30.89 32.30
C VAL A 32 19.85 30.62 31.15
N GLU A 33 21.11 31.04 31.30
CA GLU A 33 22.20 30.71 30.38
C GLU A 33 22.58 29.22 30.39
N LEU A 34 22.60 28.54 31.55
CA LEU A 34 22.81 27.09 31.61
C LEU A 34 21.66 26.35 30.92
N LEU A 35 20.40 26.73 31.18
CA LEU A 35 19.25 26.11 30.53
C LEU A 35 19.25 26.34 29.02
N LYS A 36 19.55 27.57 28.57
CA LYS A 36 19.73 27.93 27.16
C LYS A 36 20.83 27.12 26.50
N ASN A 37 21.98 26.97 27.18
CA ASN A 37 23.09 26.16 26.68
C ASN A 37 22.69 24.68 26.57
N ILE A 38 22.02 24.11 27.58
CA ILE A 38 21.52 22.73 27.54
C ILE A 38 20.55 22.53 26.36
N ILE A 39 19.59 23.44 26.18
CA ILE A 39 18.65 23.41 25.05
C ILE A 39 19.39 23.51 23.71
N PHE A 40 20.36 24.41 23.61
CA PHE A 40 21.17 24.59 22.40
C PHE A 40 22.03 23.35 22.09
N PHE A 41 22.69 22.76 23.10
CA PHE A 41 23.45 21.52 22.94
C PHE A 41 22.55 20.36 22.53
N TYR A 42 21.36 20.24 23.13
CA TYR A 42 20.38 19.23 22.74
C TYR A 42 19.90 19.43 21.29
N PHE A 43 19.63 20.67 20.89
CA PHE A 43 19.31 21.02 19.51
C PHE A 43 20.44 20.65 18.56
N LEU A 44 21.67 21.05 18.85
CA LEU A 44 22.85 20.77 18.03
C LEU A 44 23.07 19.25 17.91
N LEU A 45 23.01 18.51 19.02
CA LEU A 45 23.16 17.06 19.05
C LEU A 45 22.07 16.38 18.20
N ARG A 46 20.82 16.84 18.30
CA ARG A 46 19.70 16.31 17.50
C ARG A 46 19.93 16.50 16.01
N TRP A 47 20.33 17.70 15.60
CA TRP A 47 20.59 18.01 14.19
C TRP A 47 21.83 17.30 13.65
N THR A 48 22.93 17.29 14.39
CA THR A 48 24.15 16.55 14.03
C THR A 48 23.86 15.06 13.87
N ARG A 49 23.11 14.45 14.81
CA ARG A 49 22.71 13.04 14.71
C ARG A 49 21.85 12.80 13.48
N ARG A 50 20.86 13.66 13.20
CA ARG A 50 20.01 13.53 12.00
C ARG A 50 20.82 13.64 10.71
N SER A 51 21.71 14.62 10.62
CA SER A 51 22.60 14.80 9.47
C SER A 51 23.55 13.63 9.29
N PHE A 52 24.12 13.10 10.38
CA PHE A 52 24.97 11.91 10.35
C PHE A 52 24.24 10.69 9.78
N TRP A 53 23.03 10.39 10.25
CA TRP A 53 22.25 9.25 9.74
C TRP A 53 21.84 9.43 8.28
N LYS A 54 21.53 10.66 7.87
CA LYS A 54 21.23 11.00 6.46
C LYS A 54 22.46 10.74 5.57
N LEU A 55 23.62 11.27 5.97
CA LEU A 55 24.89 11.09 5.27
C LEU A 55 25.34 9.63 5.24
N LYS A 56 25.25 8.91 6.36
CA LYS A 56 25.58 7.48 6.43
C LYS A 56 24.65 6.64 5.55
N GLY A 57 23.35 6.93 5.60
CA GLY A 57 22.33 6.19 4.87
C GLY A 57 22.43 6.41 3.36
N ARG A 58 22.53 7.67 2.91
CA ARG A 58 22.45 8.05 1.48
C ARG A 58 23.80 8.38 0.83
N GLY A 59 24.86 8.54 1.62
CA GLY A 59 26.17 8.97 1.14
C GLY A 59 26.17 10.47 0.81
N LEU A 60 27.33 11.01 0.47
CA LEU A 60 27.47 12.44 0.15
C LEU A 60 26.62 12.81 -1.08
N VAL A 61 26.79 12.08 -2.18
CA VAL A 61 26.07 12.30 -3.44
C VAL A 61 24.56 12.15 -3.24
N GLY A 62 24.10 11.04 -2.63
CA GLY A 62 22.66 10.82 -2.41
C GLY A 62 22.04 11.85 -1.48
N THR A 63 22.79 12.37 -0.49
CA THR A 63 22.32 13.46 0.37
C THR A 63 22.18 14.77 -0.40
N LEU A 64 23.14 15.11 -1.26
CA LEU A 64 23.09 16.30 -2.10
C LEU A 64 21.96 16.24 -3.12
N VAL A 65 21.76 15.09 -3.77
CA VAL A 65 20.64 14.85 -4.70
C VAL A 65 19.30 15.04 -3.99
N GLU A 66 19.12 14.47 -2.81
CA GLU A 66 17.88 14.65 -2.03
C GLU A 66 17.67 16.12 -1.64
N LEU A 67 18.71 16.80 -1.17
CA LEU A 67 18.63 18.24 -0.84
C LEU A 67 18.23 19.06 -2.07
N TYR A 68 18.81 18.78 -3.24
CA TYR A 68 18.43 19.43 -4.50
C TYR A 68 16.97 19.15 -4.86
N THR A 69 16.52 17.90 -4.80
CA THR A 69 15.14 17.52 -5.11
C THR A 69 14.15 18.18 -4.14
N ASP A 70 14.46 18.20 -2.85
CA ASP A 70 13.64 18.87 -1.83
C ASP A 70 13.58 20.39 -2.07
N ALA A 71 14.72 21.03 -2.32
CA ALA A 71 14.79 22.47 -2.61
C ALA A 71 14.02 22.82 -3.88
N ARG A 72 14.20 22.04 -4.96
CA ARG A 72 13.47 22.20 -6.23
C ARG A 72 11.96 22.05 -6.02
N ARG A 73 11.52 21.05 -5.24
CA ARG A 73 10.10 20.84 -4.91
C ARG A 73 9.51 22.04 -4.15
N ILE A 74 10.23 22.55 -3.16
CA ILE A 74 9.80 23.71 -2.35
C ILE A 74 9.73 24.97 -3.21
N ALA A 75 10.78 25.28 -3.96
CA ALA A 75 10.84 26.44 -4.85
C ALA A 75 9.73 26.38 -5.91
N TYR A 76 9.50 25.22 -6.52
CA TYR A 76 8.39 25.04 -7.46
C TYR A 76 7.02 25.18 -6.78
N GLY A 77 6.91 24.75 -5.51
CA GLY A 77 5.72 24.99 -4.70
C GLY A 77 5.43 26.48 -4.50
N TRP A 78 6.45 27.28 -4.18
CA TRP A 78 6.31 28.75 -4.10
C TRP A 78 5.93 29.37 -5.43
N PHE A 79 6.52 28.90 -6.54
CA PHE A 79 6.14 29.33 -7.89
C PHE A 79 4.66 29.06 -8.19
N LEU A 80 4.14 27.87 -7.87
CA LEU A 80 2.73 27.53 -8.07
C LEU A 80 1.78 28.40 -7.22
N GLN A 81 2.27 28.98 -6.12
CA GLN A 81 1.51 29.89 -5.25
C GLN A 81 1.65 31.37 -5.64
N ALA A 82 2.52 31.71 -6.59
CA ALA A 82 2.73 33.10 -7.00
C ALA A 82 1.44 33.71 -7.58
N PRO A 83 1.19 35.02 -7.34
CA PRO A 83 0.07 35.74 -7.95
C PRO A 83 0.05 35.57 -9.47
N GLY A 84 -1.14 35.36 -10.06
CA GLY A 84 -1.30 35.08 -11.49
C GLY A 84 -1.12 33.60 -11.86
N VAL A 85 -0.06 32.94 -11.38
CA VAL A 85 0.15 31.49 -11.59
C VAL A 85 -0.92 30.70 -10.85
N ARG A 86 -1.13 31.00 -9.56
CA ARG A 86 -2.15 30.33 -8.73
C ARG A 86 -3.55 30.42 -9.35
N THR A 87 -3.91 31.56 -9.93
CA THR A 87 -5.22 31.76 -10.57
C THR A 87 -5.37 30.86 -11.80
N LYS A 88 -4.35 30.77 -12.65
CA LYS A 88 -4.35 29.87 -13.82
C LYS A 88 -4.40 28.40 -13.43
N VAL A 89 -3.58 28.00 -12.45
CA VAL A 89 -3.56 26.63 -11.92
C VAL A 89 -4.94 26.26 -11.37
N LYS A 90 -5.55 27.14 -10.57
CA LYS A 90 -6.89 26.92 -10.05
C LYS A 90 -7.92 26.76 -11.17
N ALA A 91 -7.92 27.63 -12.17
CA ALA A 91 -8.85 27.53 -13.31
C ALA A 91 -8.71 26.18 -14.03
N GLN A 92 -7.48 25.71 -14.28
CA GLN A 92 -7.24 24.40 -14.92
C GLN A 92 -7.68 23.23 -14.03
N VAL A 93 -7.42 23.30 -12.72
CA VAL A 93 -7.87 22.26 -11.78
C VAL A 93 -9.40 22.20 -11.70
N ASP A 94 -10.06 23.36 -11.66
CA ASP A 94 -11.53 23.45 -11.63
C ASP A 94 -12.15 22.94 -12.94
N GLU A 95 -11.54 23.24 -14.10
CA GLU A 95 -11.95 22.70 -15.39
C GLU A 95 -11.80 21.17 -15.46
N ALA A 96 -10.64 20.64 -15.04
CA ALA A 96 -10.40 19.20 -15.00
C ALA A 96 -11.39 18.49 -14.07
N ARG A 97 -11.70 19.07 -12.90
CA ARG A 97 -12.73 18.57 -11.98
C ARG A 97 -14.12 18.58 -12.61
N ALA A 98 -14.49 19.66 -13.30
CA ALA A 98 -15.78 19.74 -13.99
C ALA A 98 -15.91 18.66 -15.08
N ASN A 99 -14.84 18.40 -15.82
CA ASN A 99 -14.81 17.34 -16.84
C ASN A 99 -14.90 15.93 -16.22
N LEU A 100 -14.17 15.68 -15.12
CA LEU A 100 -14.29 14.43 -14.36
C LEU A 100 -15.71 14.22 -13.84
N GLN A 101 -16.33 15.26 -13.29
CA GLN A 101 -17.71 15.19 -12.79
C GLN A 101 -18.70 14.86 -13.89
N LYS A 102 -18.55 15.45 -15.09
CA LYS A 102 -19.42 15.13 -16.24
C LYS A 102 -19.29 13.67 -16.67
N LYS A 103 -18.09 13.09 -16.59
CA LYS A 103 -17.83 11.69 -16.93
C LYS A 103 -18.40 10.72 -15.88
N LEU A 104 -18.16 10.98 -14.60
CA LEU A 104 -18.47 10.04 -13.51
C LEU A 104 -19.89 10.17 -12.94
N VAL A 105 -20.51 11.34 -13.11
CA VAL A 105 -21.84 11.64 -12.55
C VAL A 105 -22.76 12.08 -13.69
N PRO A 106 -23.17 11.15 -14.57
CA PRO A 106 -23.96 11.48 -15.75
C PRO A 106 -25.30 12.14 -15.35
N ALA A 107 -25.73 13.11 -16.16
CA ALA A 107 -26.90 13.95 -15.85
C ALA A 107 -28.24 13.22 -16.04
N ASN A 108 -28.26 12.13 -16.79
CA ASN A 108 -29.45 11.38 -17.19
C ASN A 108 -29.79 10.18 -16.28
N GLN A 109 -29.09 10.02 -15.15
CA GLN A 109 -29.41 8.96 -14.19
C GLN A 109 -30.40 9.45 -13.13
N THR A 110 -31.36 8.59 -12.78
CA THR A 110 -32.25 8.82 -11.63
C THR A 110 -31.44 8.85 -10.34
N ARG A 111 -31.71 9.82 -9.47
CA ARG A 111 -30.96 10.04 -8.22
C ARG A 111 -31.89 9.98 -7.03
N TYR A 112 -31.55 9.13 -6.06
CA TYR A 112 -32.28 9.00 -4.80
C TYR A 112 -31.52 9.75 -3.71
N LEU A 113 -31.89 11.01 -3.47
CA LEU A 113 -31.21 11.91 -2.52
C LEU A 113 -31.81 11.89 -1.11
N SER A 114 -32.96 11.24 -0.95
CA SER A 114 -33.62 11.02 0.33
C SER A 114 -34.23 9.63 0.36
N LEU A 115 -34.46 9.10 1.55
CA LEU A 115 -35.21 7.86 1.72
C LEU A 115 -36.59 7.97 1.04
N PRO A 116 -37.08 6.91 0.39
CA PRO A 116 -38.42 6.91 -0.17
C PRO A 116 -39.44 7.00 0.98
N LYS A 117 -40.54 7.72 0.76
CA LYS A 117 -41.59 7.91 1.80
C LYS A 117 -42.22 6.58 2.24
N GLN A 118 -42.27 5.61 1.34
CA GLN A 118 -42.73 4.25 1.58
C GLN A 118 -41.64 3.31 1.04
N GLY A 119 -41.47 2.16 1.69
CA GLY A 119 -40.58 1.11 1.17
C GLY A 119 -41.04 0.68 -0.21
N TRP A 120 -40.08 0.41 -1.09
CA TRP A 120 -40.37 -0.12 -2.42
C TRP A 120 -40.87 -1.55 -2.35
N SER A 121 -41.62 -1.97 -3.37
CA SER A 121 -41.91 -3.38 -3.55
C SER A 121 -40.64 -4.15 -3.90
N ASP A 122 -40.63 -5.45 -3.63
CA ASP A 122 -39.52 -6.31 -4.02
C ASP A 122 -39.27 -6.28 -5.53
N ASP A 123 -40.32 -6.17 -6.35
CA ASP A 123 -40.20 -6.14 -7.81
C ASP A 123 -39.58 -4.83 -8.31
N ASP A 124 -39.95 -3.69 -7.71
CA ASP A 124 -39.31 -2.40 -8.01
C ASP A 124 -37.82 -2.43 -7.63
N LEU A 125 -37.48 -3.04 -6.49
CA LEU A 125 -36.09 -3.18 -6.05
C LEU A 125 -35.29 -4.10 -6.98
N ARG A 126 -35.85 -5.25 -7.38
CA ARG A 126 -35.19 -6.17 -8.32
C ARG A 126 -34.99 -5.50 -9.68
N ALA A 127 -35.99 -4.78 -10.18
CA ALA A 127 -35.90 -4.05 -11.44
C ALA A 127 -34.81 -2.95 -11.40
N GLU A 128 -34.71 -2.23 -10.29
CA GLU A 128 -33.66 -1.22 -10.12
C GLU A 128 -32.27 -1.85 -9.96
N LEU A 129 -32.14 -2.95 -9.21
CA LEU A 129 -30.88 -3.68 -9.09
C LEU A 129 -30.41 -4.21 -10.46
N GLU A 130 -31.33 -4.75 -11.27
CA GLU A 130 -31.06 -5.19 -12.63
C GLU A 130 -30.62 -4.02 -13.53
N ARG A 131 -31.30 -2.87 -13.42
CA ARG A 131 -30.91 -1.66 -14.14
C ARG A 131 -29.51 -1.18 -13.75
N LEU A 132 -29.18 -1.22 -12.46
CA LEU A 132 -27.87 -0.81 -11.93
C LEU A 132 -26.75 -1.77 -12.35
N ALA A 133 -27.02 -3.08 -12.34
CA ALA A 133 -26.08 -4.11 -12.80
C ALA A 133 -25.74 -3.97 -14.29
N ASN A 134 -26.70 -3.51 -15.09
CA ASN A 134 -26.55 -3.29 -16.54
C ASN A 134 -26.11 -1.86 -16.93
N LEU A 135 -25.64 -1.04 -15.98
CA LEU A 135 -25.00 0.24 -16.33
C LEU A 135 -23.77 0.00 -17.19
N ASP A 136 -23.52 0.91 -18.14
CA ASP A 136 -22.33 0.84 -18.99
C ASP A 136 -21.06 0.82 -18.14
N HIS A 137 -20.26 -0.21 -18.31
CA HIS A 137 -19.05 -0.46 -17.53
C HIS A 137 -18.02 -1.21 -18.38
N THR A 138 -16.77 -1.16 -17.94
CA THR A 138 -15.71 -1.92 -18.58
C THR A 138 -15.98 -3.42 -18.43
N ARG A 139 -16.18 -4.11 -19.55
CA ARG A 139 -16.53 -5.54 -19.62
C ARG A 139 -15.39 -6.41 -19.12
N TRP A 140 -15.38 -6.67 -17.82
CA TRP A 140 -14.38 -7.55 -17.19
C TRP A 140 -14.64 -9.02 -17.52
N GLU A 141 -15.89 -9.36 -17.84
CA GLU A 141 -16.38 -10.69 -18.24
C GLU A 141 -15.68 -11.17 -19.52
N ASP A 142 -15.34 -10.24 -20.42
CA ASP A 142 -14.61 -10.54 -21.66
C ASP A 142 -13.08 -10.63 -21.45
N GLY A 143 -12.58 -10.39 -20.23
CA GLY A 143 -11.16 -10.47 -19.90
C GLY A 143 -10.32 -9.25 -20.25
N PHE A 144 -10.94 -8.09 -20.51
CA PHE A 144 -10.23 -6.89 -21.00
C PHE A 144 -9.66 -6.01 -19.87
N VAL A 145 -9.75 -6.46 -18.61
CA VAL A 145 -9.39 -5.67 -17.42
C VAL A 145 -8.19 -6.27 -16.71
N SER A 146 -7.12 -5.50 -16.60
CA SER A 146 -5.93 -5.85 -15.81
C SER A 146 -6.27 -5.99 -14.33
N GLY A 147 -6.00 -7.17 -13.75
CA GLY A 147 -6.34 -7.45 -12.36
C GLY A 147 -7.84 -7.38 -12.12
N ALA A 148 -8.28 -6.52 -11.21
CA ALA A 148 -9.68 -6.28 -10.80
C ALA A 148 -10.45 -7.55 -10.36
N VAL A 149 -10.84 -8.41 -11.30
CA VAL A 149 -11.52 -9.70 -11.12
C VAL A 149 -10.54 -10.84 -11.39
N TYR A 150 -10.35 -11.71 -10.39
CA TYR A 150 -9.25 -12.68 -10.39
C TYR A 150 -9.65 -14.08 -10.88
N HIS A 151 -10.92 -14.47 -10.68
CA HIS A 151 -11.49 -15.76 -11.13
C HIS A 151 -12.59 -15.54 -12.16
N GLY A 152 -13.76 -15.05 -11.73
CA GLY A 152 -14.84 -14.62 -12.62
C GLY A 152 -15.78 -15.72 -13.14
N GLU A 153 -15.47 -17.00 -12.94
CA GLU A 153 -16.35 -18.09 -13.41
C GLU A 153 -17.65 -18.24 -12.58
N ASP A 154 -18.76 -18.46 -13.29
CA ASP A 154 -20.13 -18.53 -12.74
C ASP A 154 -20.28 -19.57 -11.62
N ALA A 155 -19.68 -20.76 -11.79
CA ALA A 155 -19.84 -21.86 -10.83
C ALA A 155 -19.32 -21.49 -9.43
N LEU A 156 -18.17 -20.80 -9.35
CA LEU A 156 -17.62 -20.35 -8.08
C LEU A 156 -18.42 -19.17 -7.52
N LEU A 157 -18.85 -18.24 -8.37
CA LEU A 157 -19.67 -17.09 -7.97
C LEU A 157 -21.01 -17.53 -7.36
N GLN A 158 -21.65 -18.54 -7.94
CA GLN A 158 -22.89 -19.11 -7.42
C GLN A 158 -22.66 -19.70 -6.03
N LEU A 159 -21.62 -20.52 -5.85
CA LEU A 159 -21.33 -21.16 -4.57
C LEU A 159 -20.97 -20.12 -3.48
N GLN A 160 -20.23 -19.07 -3.85
CA GLN A 160 -19.94 -17.94 -2.97
C GLN A 160 -21.21 -17.18 -2.57
N THR A 161 -22.14 -16.99 -3.50
CA THR A 161 -23.41 -16.29 -3.25
C THR A 161 -24.30 -17.11 -2.31
N GLU A 162 -24.36 -18.42 -2.49
CA GLU A 162 -25.07 -19.33 -1.58
C GLU A 162 -24.46 -19.30 -0.17
N ALA A 163 -23.12 -19.32 -0.07
CA ALA A 163 -22.42 -19.16 1.21
C ALA A 163 -22.71 -17.79 1.85
N TYR A 164 -22.65 -16.71 1.08
CA TYR A 164 -22.96 -15.36 1.55
C TYR A 164 -24.38 -15.30 2.10
N GLY A 165 -25.36 -15.83 1.35
CA GLY A 165 -26.78 -15.90 1.74
C GLY A 165 -27.02 -16.59 3.09
N LYS A 166 -26.27 -17.66 3.38
CA LYS A 166 -26.39 -18.40 4.65
C LYS A 166 -25.85 -17.64 5.87
N PHE A 167 -24.94 -16.70 5.66
CA PHE A 167 -24.21 -16.02 6.75
C PHE A 167 -24.37 -14.48 6.72
N THR A 168 -25.38 -13.96 6.02
CA THR A 168 -25.63 -12.52 5.81
C THR A 168 -25.64 -11.68 7.09
N VAL A 169 -26.19 -12.21 8.17
CA VAL A 169 -26.30 -11.53 9.47
C VAL A 169 -25.14 -11.82 10.43
N ALA A 170 -24.20 -12.69 10.03
CA ALA A 170 -23.16 -13.15 10.92
C ALA A 170 -22.12 -12.05 11.19
N ASN A 171 -21.81 -11.83 12.45
CA ASN A 171 -20.82 -10.85 12.89
C ASN A 171 -19.80 -11.50 13.85
N PRO A 172 -18.53 -11.67 13.44
CA PRO A 172 -17.56 -12.45 14.20
C PRO A 172 -17.08 -11.76 15.49
N ILE A 173 -17.54 -10.54 15.81
CA ILE A 173 -17.35 -9.96 17.15
C ILE A 173 -18.16 -10.70 18.22
N HIS A 174 -19.19 -11.47 17.82
CA HIS A 174 -20.01 -12.32 18.69
C HIS A 174 -19.73 -13.81 18.39
N PRO A 175 -18.55 -14.35 18.77
CA PRO A 175 -18.15 -15.71 18.40
C PRO A 175 -19.00 -16.81 19.07
N ASP A 176 -19.67 -16.50 20.17
CA ASP A 176 -20.65 -17.34 20.86
C ASP A 176 -21.98 -17.44 20.08
N VAL A 177 -22.40 -16.34 19.45
CA VAL A 177 -23.59 -16.30 18.58
C VAL A 177 -23.30 -16.91 17.20
N PHE A 178 -22.09 -16.67 16.66
CA PHE A 178 -21.69 -17.13 15.33
C PHE A 178 -20.45 -18.05 15.35
N PRO A 179 -20.51 -19.20 16.03
CA PRO A 179 -19.34 -20.08 16.20
C PRO A 179 -18.85 -20.68 14.87
N ALA A 180 -19.75 -20.86 13.90
CA ALA A 180 -19.41 -21.33 12.56
C ALA A 180 -18.51 -20.34 11.81
N VAL A 181 -18.80 -19.03 11.86
CA VAL A 181 -17.95 -18.02 11.22
C VAL A 181 -16.61 -17.91 11.92
N ARG A 182 -16.59 -17.96 13.26
CA ARG A 182 -15.34 -18.07 14.00
C ARG A 182 -14.55 -19.30 13.52
N LYS A 183 -15.21 -20.47 13.38
CA LYS A 183 -14.60 -21.72 12.89
C LYS A 183 -13.88 -21.47 11.56
N MET A 184 -14.63 -21.04 10.55
CA MET A 184 -14.15 -20.75 9.21
C MET A 184 -13.02 -19.73 9.19
N GLU A 185 -13.12 -18.65 9.98
CA GLU A 185 -12.09 -17.62 10.04
C GLU A 185 -10.73 -18.17 10.49
N ALA A 186 -10.69 -19.00 11.53
CA ALA A 186 -9.43 -19.58 11.98
C ALA A 186 -8.89 -20.63 11.01
N GLU A 187 -9.77 -21.37 10.32
CA GLU A 187 -9.35 -22.34 9.30
C GLU A 187 -8.75 -21.63 8.08
N VAL A 188 -9.33 -20.51 7.64
CA VAL A 188 -8.74 -19.65 6.60
C VAL A 188 -7.32 -19.24 7.00
N VAL A 189 -7.14 -18.69 8.20
CA VAL A 189 -5.81 -18.30 8.68
C VAL A 189 -4.86 -19.50 8.76
N ALA A 190 -5.31 -20.64 9.26
CA ALA A 190 -4.49 -21.85 9.40
C ALA A 190 -4.03 -22.39 8.03
N MET A 191 -4.92 -22.43 7.05
CA MET A 191 -4.58 -22.85 5.69
C MET A 191 -3.56 -21.92 5.04
N VAL A 192 -3.70 -20.60 5.20
CA VAL A 192 -2.72 -19.65 4.66
C VAL A 192 -1.38 -19.75 5.43
N LEU A 193 -1.38 -19.97 6.75
CA LEU A 193 -0.14 -20.24 7.49
C LEU A 193 0.58 -21.48 6.96
N SER A 194 -0.16 -22.57 6.72
CA SER A 194 0.38 -23.80 6.14
C SER A 194 0.98 -23.55 4.75
N LEU A 195 0.26 -22.82 3.90
CA LEU A 195 0.68 -22.46 2.54
C LEU A 195 2.02 -21.70 2.51
N PHE A 196 2.30 -20.89 3.53
CA PHE A 196 3.52 -20.08 3.65
C PHE A 196 4.59 -20.74 4.55
N ASN A 197 4.51 -22.04 4.78
CA ASN A 197 5.48 -22.82 5.55
C ASN A 197 5.73 -22.24 6.96
N ALA A 198 4.67 -21.75 7.60
CA ALA A 198 4.76 -21.10 8.89
C ALA A 198 5.17 -22.11 9.98
N PRO A 199 6.03 -21.72 10.95
CA PRO A 199 6.35 -22.59 12.08
C PRO A 199 5.13 -22.79 12.99
N ALA A 200 5.15 -23.84 13.83
CA ALA A 200 4.06 -24.12 14.77
C ALA A 200 3.75 -22.97 15.76
N SER A 201 4.72 -22.10 16.04
CA SER A 201 4.53 -20.90 16.86
C SER A 201 3.72 -19.80 16.17
N ALA A 202 3.57 -19.87 14.85
CA ALA A 202 3.00 -18.82 14.03
C ALA A 202 1.50 -18.64 14.28
N ALA A 203 1.05 -17.42 13.99
CA ALA A 203 -0.34 -17.05 14.16
C ALA A 203 -0.72 -15.96 13.16
N GLY A 204 -2.00 -15.83 12.86
CA GLY A 204 -2.48 -14.78 11.97
C GLY A 204 -3.83 -14.22 12.39
N VAL A 205 -4.33 -13.28 11.58
CA VAL A 205 -5.64 -12.65 11.68
C VAL A 205 -6.17 -12.37 10.27
N SER A 206 -7.47 -12.59 10.07
CA SER A 206 -8.15 -12.18 8.84
C SER A 206 -8.46 -10.68 8.86
N THR A 207 -8.39 -10.04 7.71
CA THR A 207 -8.58 -8.60 7.53
C THR A 207 -9.49 -8.34 6.32
N SER A 208 -9.98 -7.11 6.19
CA SER A 208 -10.84 -6.68 5.07
C SER A 208 -10.12 -6.59 3.72
N GLY A 209 -8.78 -6.67 3.70
CA GLY A 209 -7.99 -6.57 2.48
C GLY A 209 -6.52 -6.28 2.76
N GLY A 210 -5.69 -6.34 1.71
CA GLY A 210 -4.23 -6.18 1.84
C GLY A 210 -3.79 -4.86 2.45
N THR A 211 -4.56 -3.79 2.22
CA THR A 211 -4.29 -2.50 2.88
C THR A 211 -4.42 -2.60 4.39
N GLU A 212 -5.49 -3.22 4.90
CA GLU A 212 -5.64 -3.42 6.34
C GLU A 212 -4.54 -4.34 6.86
N SER A 213 -4.20 -5.40 6.12
CA SER A 213 -3.12 -6.32 6.52
C SER A 213 -1.76 -5.61 6.68
N ILE A 214 -1.38 -4.78 5.71
CA ILE A 214 -0.16 -3.98 5.76
C ILE A 214 -0.20 -3.00 6.93
N LEU A 215 -1.33 -2.31 7.14
CA LEU A 215 -1.49 -1.38 8.26
C LEU A 215 -1.31 -2.10 9.60
N MET A 216 -1.92 -3.27 9.79
CA MET A 216 -1.81 -4.04 11.03
C MET A 216 -0.37 -4.53 11.27
N ALA A 217 0.33 -4.99 10.23
CA ALA A 217 1.75 -5.37 10.35
C ALA A 217 2.64 -4.17 10.74
N CYS A 218 2.38 -2.99 10.18
CA CYS A 218 3.08 -1.76 10.54
C CYS A 218 2.79 -1.34 11.98
N LEU A 219 1.53 -1.44 12.42
CA LEU A 219 1.10 -1.13 13.78
C LEU A 219 1.78 -2.07 14.78
N SER A 220 1.76 -3.38 14.52
CA SER A 220 2.44 -4.39 15.34
C SER A 220 3.94 -4.06 15.49
N ALA A 221 4.64 -3.78 14.38
CA ALA A 221 6.07 -3.43 14.43
C ALA A 221 6.34 -2.14 15.23
N ARG A 222 5.47 -1.13 15.11
CA ARG A 222 5.55 0.12 15.86
C ARG A 222 5.34 -0.13 17.36
N GLN A 223 4.30 -0.87 17.74
CA GLN A 223 4.00 -1.16 19.15
C GLN A 223 5.11 -2.01 19.79
N LYS A 224 5.59 -3.03 19.08
CA LYS A 224 6.74 -3.82 19.51
C LYS A 224 7.96 -2.95 19.80
N ALA A 225 8.30 -2.04 18.89
CA ALA A 225 9.46 -1.17 19.06
C ALA A 225 9.28 -0.15 20.18
N TYR A 226 8.06 0.32 20.42
CA TYR A 226 7.76 1.18 21.55
C TYR A 226 7.91 0.43 22.87
N VAL A 227 7.25 -0.72 23.01
CA VAL A 227 7.23 -1.52 24.25
C VAL A 227 8.59 -2.08 24.60
N GLU A 228 9.31 -2.68 23.63
CA GLU A 228 10.57 -3.38 23.93
C GLU A 228 11.81 -2.50 23.83
N ARG A 229 11.75 -1.39 23.07
CA ARG A 229 12.92 -0.55 22.77
C ARG A 229 12.72 0.93 23.06
N GLY A 230 11.53 1.37 23.48
CA GLY A 230 11.24 2.78 23.77
C GLY A 230 11.30 3.70 22.54
N VAL A 231 11.09 3.18 21.33
CA VAL A 231 11.20 3.99 20.10
C VAL A 231 10.00 4.94 19.95
N THR A 232 10.26 6.25 20.04
CA THR A 232 9.23 7.31 19.91
C THR A 232 9.24 8.05 18.57
N GLU A 233 10.32 7.96 17.79
CA GLU A 233 10.42 8.48 16.42
C GLU A 233 10.63 7.32 15.43
N PRO A 234 9.64 6.42 15.22
CA PRO A 234 9.84 5.19 14.45
C PRO A 234 10.17 5.44 12.98
N GLU A 235 11.06 4.63 12.41
CA GLU A 235 11.41 4.65 10.99
C GLU A 235 11.12 3.29 10.30
N MET A 236 10.55 3.33 9.10
CA MET A 236 10.33 2.14 8.27
C MET A 236 11.12 2.26 6.97
N ILE A 237 11.83 1.19 6.60
CA ILE A 237 12.62 1.12 5.36
C ILE A 237 11.86 0.26 4.36
N LEU A 238 11.46 0.84 3.24
CA LEU A 238 10.72 0.15 2.19
C LEU A 238 11.26 0.45 0.78
N PRO A 239 11.15 -0.50 -0.16
CA PRO A 239 11.39 -0.27 -1.58
C PRO A 239 10.52 0.86 -2.13
N GLU A 240 10.99 1.57 -3.16
CA GLU A 240 10.18 2.57 -3.88
C GLU A 240 8.93 1.97 -4.54
N THR A 241 9.00 0.69 -4.90
CA THR A 241 7.93 -0.11 -5.53
C THR A 241 6.95 -0.73 -4.53
N ALA A 242 7.21 -0.64 -3.22
CA ALA A 242 6.32 -1.21 -2.21
C ALA A 242 4.93 -0.54 -2.24
N HIS A 243 3.89 -1.31 -1.89
CA HIS A 243 2.51 -0.86 -1.99
C HIS A 243 2.26 0.46 -1.22
N THR A 244 1.40 1.34 -1.75
CA THR A 244 1.13 2.65 -1.15
C THR A 244 0.49 2.57 0.24
N ALA A 245 -0.07 1.40 0.63
CA ALA A 245 -0.54 1.14 1.98
C ALA A 245 0.55 1.32 3.06
N PHE A 246 1.83 1.05 2.77
CA PHE A 246 2.93 1.37 3.70
C PHE A 246 3.07 2.89 3.90
N ARG A 247 2.87 3.68 2.84
CA ARG A 247 2.89 5.15 2.92
C ARG A 247 1.69 5.67 3.72
N LYS A 248 0.51 5.07 3.53
CA LYS A 248 -0.67 5.31 4.35
C LYS A 248 -0.42 4.97 5.82
N ALA A 249 0.25 3.85 6.11
CA ALA A 249 0.65 3.47 7.46
C ALA A 249 1.61 4.50 8.09
N CYS A 250 2.60 4.98 7.33
CA CYS A 250 3.50 6.05 7.75
C CYS A 250 2.75 7.32 8.16
N GLU A 251 1.76 7.73 7.36
CA GLU A 251 0.96 8.92 7.62
C GLU A 251 0.03 8.76 8.83
N TYR A 252 -0.67 7.63 8.91
CA TYR A 252 -1.66 7.36 9.96
C TYR A 252 -0.99 7.14 11.32
N PHE A 253 0.10 6.37 11.35
CA PHE A 253 0.78 5.98 12.59
C PHE A 253 2.01 6.82 12.93
N LYS A 254 2.27 7.88 12.15
CA LYS A 254 3.42 8.79 12.31
C LYS A 254 4.76 8.04 12.30
N ILE A 255 4.92 7.14 11.33
CA ILE A 255 6.18 6.44 11.07
C ILE A 255 6.93 7.18 9.98
N LYS A 256 8.19 7.51 10.22
CA LYS A 256 9.05 8.15 9.22
C LYS A 256 9.46 7.13 8.15
N MET A 257 9.13 7.45 6.91
CA MET A 257 9.45 6.62 5.76
C MET A 257 10.90 6.81 5.27
N GLN A 258 11.57 5.72 4.96
CA GLN A 258 12.86 5.68 4.27
C GLN A 258 12.70 4.84 2.99
N LEU A 259 12.62 5.53 1.84
CA LEU A 259 12.49 4.87 0.53
C LEU A 259 13.85 4.43 0.01
N VAL A 260 13.90 3.23 -0.56
CA VAL A 260 15.09 2.67 -1.18
C VAL A 260 14.84 2.43 -2.68
N PRO A 261 15.71 2.93 -3.57
CA PRO A 261 15.55 2.73 -5.00
C PRO A 261 15.58 1.26 -5.43
N CYS A 262 14.83 0.99 -6.50
CA CYS A 262 14.77 -0.30 -7.18
C CYS A 262 15.35 -0.16 -8.60
N PRO A 263 16.68 -0.11 -8.75
CA PRO A 263 17.30 0.27 -10.02
C PRO A 263 17.13 -0.80 -11.10
N ALA A 264 17.00 -0.33 -12.35
CA ALA A 264 17.20 -1.16 -13.54
C ALA A 264 18.59 -1.80 -13.55
N PRO A 265 18.77 -2.96 -14.21
CA PRO A 265 17.75 -3.70 -14.96
C PRO A 265 16.88 -4.62 -14.09
N SER A 266 17.28 -4.89 -12.83
CA SER A 266 16.57 -5.85 -11.98
C SER A 266 15.23 -5.35 -11.44
N TYR A 267 15.13 -4.03 -11.19
CA TYR A 267 14.01 -3.40 -10.47
C TYR A 267 13.71 -4.04 -9.10
N GLN A 268 14.71 -4.70 -8.49
CA GLN A 268 14.68 -5.15 -7.10
C GLN A 268 15.26 -4.09 -6.18
N VAL A 269 14.84 -4.08 -4.92
CA VAL A 269 15.38 -3.15 -3.92
C VAL A 269 16.90 -3.31 -3.71
N ASP A 270 17.63 -2.19 -3.63
CA ASP A 270 19.06 -2.19 -3.28
C ASP A 270 19.28 -2.57 -1.81
N THR A 271 19.56 -3.85 -1.56
CA THR A 271 19.75 -4.41 -0.20
C THR A 271 20.96 -3.83 0.52
N ARG A 272 21.99 -3.33 -0.18
CA ARG A 272 23.14 -2.66 0.43
C ARG A 272 22.72 -1.30 1.00
N ARG A 273 21.87 -0.56 0.28
CA ARG A 273 21.29 0.69 0.78
C ARG A 273 20.34 0.45 1.94
N VAL A 274 19.50 -0.59 1.89
CA VAL A 274 18.66 -1.00 3.04
C VAL A 274 19.54 -1.17 4.28
N ALA A 275 20.62 -1.96 4.18
CA ALA A 275 21.51 -2.23 5.32
C ALA A 275 22.19 -0.98 5.91
N ARG A 276 22.44 0.05 5.07
CA ARG A 276 23.03 1.34 5.49
C ARG A 276 22.05 2.26 6.19
N LEU A 277 20.77 2.20 5.83
CA LEU A 277 19.71 3.05 6.39
C LEU A 277 19.25 2.58 7.78
N VAL A 278 19.48 1.31 8.13
CA VAL A 278 19.14 0.76 9.45
C VAL A 278 19.82 1.56 10.56
N ASN A 279 19.01 2.02 11.51
CA ASN A 279 19.42 2.78 12.67
C ASN A 279 18.58 2.41 13.92
N ALA A 280 18.86 3.08 15.04
CA ALA A 280 18.21 2.78 16.32
C ALA A 280 16.70 3.03 16.36
N ASN A 281 16.16 3.79 15.40
CA ASN A 281 14.73 4.06 15.26
C ASN A 281 14.04 3.15 14.25
N THR A 282 14.79 2.33 13.50
CA THR A 282 14.20 1.42 12.51
C THR A 282 13.33 0.37 13.20
N ILE A 283 12.07 0.26 12.77
CA ILE A 283 11.07 -0.65 13.34
C ILE A 283 10.68 -1.79 12.39
N LEU A 284 10.81 -1.58 11.08
CA LEU A 284 10.35 -2.53 10.07
C LEU A 284 11.14 -2.40 8.77
N LEU A 285 11.54 -3.55 8.22
CA LEU A 285 11.99 -3.70 6.84
C LEU A 285 10.82 -4.28 6.02
N VAL A 286 10.73 -3.88 4.76
CA VAL A 286 9.69 -4.34 3.83
C VAL A 286 10.34 -4.92 2.57
N GLY A 287 9.76 -5.99 2.03
CA GLY A 287 10.00 -6.47 0.68
C GLY A 287 8.70 -7.01 0.08
N SER A 288 8.58 -7.02 -1.25
CA SER A 288 7.37 -7.47 -1.94
C SER A 288 7.60 -8.78 -2.72
N ALA A 289 6.57 -9.62 -2.76
CA ALA A 289 6.58 -10.92 -3.43
C ALA A 289 5.27 -11.14 -4.23
N PRO A 290 5.13 -10.60 -5.45
CA PRO A 290 5.93 -9.53 -6.05
C PRO A 290 5.37 -8.13 -5.72
N ASN A 291 6.07 -7.07 -6.15
CA ASN A 291 5.51 -5.71 -6.10
C ASN A 291 4.45 -5.50 -7.20
N PHE A 292 3.50 -4.61 -6.91
CA PHE A 292 2.42 -4.26 -7.84
C PHE A 292 2.92 -3.58 -9.13
N PRO A 293 3.81 -2.56 -9.10
CA PRO A 293 4.16 -1.81 -10.30
C PRO A 293 4.76 -2.69 -11.40
N HIS A 294 5.78 -3.49 -11.08
CA HIS A 294 6.58 -4.18 -12.10
C HIS A 294 6.47 -5.71 -12.08
N GLY A 295 5.73 -6.29 -11.13
CA GLY A 295 5.64 -7.75 -11.00
C GLY A 295 6.94 -8.41 -10.52
N ILE A 296 7.83 -7.64 -9.89
CA ILE A 296 9.15 -8.12 -9.47
C ILE A 296 9.11 -8.56 -8.00
N MET A 297 9.65 -9.76 -7.73
CA MET A 297 9.94 -10.22 -6.38
C MET A 297 11.24 -9.58 -5.89
N ASP A 298 11.23 -8.96 -4.72
CA ASP A 298 12.45 -8.50 -4.07
C ASP A 298 13.29 -9.68 -3.57
N ASP A 299 14.60 -9.47 -3.36
CA ASP A 299 15.48 -10.46 -2.72
C ASP A 299 15.18 -10.57 -1.21
N ILE A 300 14.11 -11.29 -0.89
CA ILE A 300 13.67 -11.50 0.50
C ILE A 300 14.71 -12.28 1.29
N ALA A 301 15.50 -13.16 0.67
CA ALA A 301 16.57 -13.89 1.33
C ALA A 301 17.68 -12.95 1.84
N ALA A 302 18.09 -11.96 1.04
CA ALA A 302 19.03 -10.93 1.48
C ALA A 302 18.44 -10.00 2.54
N LEU A 303 17.18 -9.56 2.38
CA LEU A 303 16.48 -8.77 3.40
C LEU A 303 16.38 -9.53 4.73
N SER A 304 16.10 -10.82 4.69
CA SER A 304 16.03 -11.71 5.85
C SER A 304 17.36 -11.78 6.60
N LYS A 305 18.49 -11.87 5.88
CA LYS A 305 19.84 -11.80 6.48
C LYS A 305 20.08 -10.46 7.19
N ILE A 306 19.64 -9.35 6.60
CA ILE A 306 19.76 -8.01 7.22
C ILE A 306 18.89 -7.93 8.48
N ALA A 307 17.63 -8.36 8.39
CA ALA A 307 16.66 -8.38 9.48
C ALA A 307 17.19 -9.15 10.70
N LEU A 308 17.73 -10.36 10.48
CA LEU A 308 18.34 -11.18 11.53
C LEU A 308 19.56 -10.50 12.17
N ARG A 309 20.50 -10.02 11.36
CA ARG A 309 21.74 -9.40 11.85
C ARG A 309 21.45 -8.12 12.65
N ARG A 310 20.40 -7.38 12.27
CA ARG A 310 20.01 -6.12 12.91
C ARG A 310 18.93 -6.28 13.98
N LYS A 311 18.36 -7.48 14.14
CA LYS A 311 17.22 -7.78 15.04
C LYS A 311 16.02 -6.85 14.79
N ILE A 312 15.72 -6.60 13.51
CA ILE A 312 14.58 -5.77 13.08
C ILE A 312 13.55 -6.67 12.39
N PRO A 313 12.25 -6.51 12.67
CA PRO A 313 11.19 -7.17 11.91
C PRO A 313 11.33 -6.98 10.39
N LEU A 314 11.01 -8.04 9.63
CA LEU A 314 10.84 -8.02 8.18
C LEU A 314 9.42 -8.44 7.84
N HIS A 315 8.71 -7.57 7.14
CA HIS A 315 7.41 -7.88 6.55
C HIS A 315 7.56 -8.16 5.06
N VAL A 316 6.96 -9.26 4.61
CA VAL A 316 6.89 -9.63 3.19
C VAL A 316 5.47 -9.35 2.70
N ASP A 317 5.33 -8.37 1.82
CA ASP A 317 4.08 -8.08 1.15
C ASP A 317 3.87 -9.09 0.01
N CYS A 318 3.12 -10.14 0.31
CA CYS A 318 2.66 -11.14 -0.66
C CYS A 318 1.17 -10.95 -0.95
N CYS A 319 0.62 -9.73 -0.80
CA CYS A 319 -0.79 -9.47 -1.08
C CYS A 319 -1.12 -9.85 -2.51
N LEU A 320 -0.33 -9.33 -3.47
CA LEU A 320 -0.51 -9.64 -4.89
C LEU A 320 -0.05 -11.06 -5.23
N GLY A 321 1.07 -11.53 -4.68
CA GLY A 321 1.55 -12.89 -4.93
C GLY A 321 0.55 -13.95 -4.46
N SER A 322 -0.21 -13.63 -3.41
CA SER A 322 -1.40 -14.36 -2.95
C SER A 322 -1.12 -15.86 -2.95
N PHE A 323 -1.96 -16.65 -3.61
CA PHE A 323 -1.84 -18.10 -3.70
C PHE A 323 -0.90 -18.52 -4.85
N LEU A 324 -0.50 -17.64 -5.78
CA LEU A 324 0.40 -18.02 -6.88
C LEU A 324 1.83 -18.31 -6.41
N VAL A 325 2.43 -17.37 -5.67
CA VAL A 325 3.86 -17.47 -5.29
C VAL A 325 4.17 -18.74 -4.49
N PRO A 326 3.33 -19.17 -3.53
CA PRO A 326 3.48 -20.47 -2.87
C PRO A 326 3.43 -21.70 -3.80
N PHE A 327 2.72 -21.62 -4.93
CA PHE A 327 2.58 -22.73 -5.89
C PHE A 327 3.59 -22.72 -7.04
N LEU A 328 4.40 -21.68 -7.22
CA LEU A 328 5.35 -21.59 -8.35
C LEU A 328 6.24 -22.83 -8.51
N ASP A 329 6.85 -23.30 -7.41
CA ASP A 329 7.75 -24.46 -7.41
C ASP A 329 7.01 -25.74 -7.82
N LYS A 330 5.84 -25.98 -7.21
CA LYS A 330 4.98 -27.13 -7.54
C LYS A 330 4.45 -27.08 -8.98
N ALA A 331 4.25 -25.89 -9.52
CA ALA A 331 3.84 -25.65 -10.91
C ALA A 331 5.00 -25.78 -11.92
N GLY A 332 6.24 -26.03 -11.45
CA GLY A 332 7.41 -26.15 -12.31
C GLY A 332 7.97 -24.81 -12.82
N PHE A 333 7.58 -23.69 -12.21
CA PHE A 333 8.11 -22.38 -12.52
C PHE A 333 9.30 -22.00 -11.65
N GLU A 334 10.13 -21.09 -12.15
CA GLU A 334 11.20 -20.50 -11.37
C GLU A 334 10.62 -19.73 -10.16
N THR A 335 11.21 -19.92 -8.99
CA THR A 335 10.82 -19.25 -7.75
C THR A 335 12.02 -18.75 -6.96
N GLN A 336 11.76 -17.89 -5.98
CA GLN A 336 12.75 -17.39 -5.03
C GLN A 336 12.22 -17.58 -3.60
N PRO A 337 13.07 -17.90 -2.61
CA PRO A 337 12.63 -17.98 -1.22
C PRO A 337 12.04 -16.65 -0.74
N PHE A 338 10.84 -16.68 -0.18
CA PHE A 338 10.09 -15.48 0.21
C PHE A 338 9.33 -15.59 1.55
N ASP A 339 9.07 -16.81 2.03
CA ASP A 339 8.14 -17.07 3.13
C ASP A 339 8.82 -17.35 4.49
N PHE A 340 8.10 -17.97 5.42
CA PHE A 340 8.60 -18.22 6.78
C PHE A 340 9.78 -19.21 6.86
N ARG A 341 10.13 -19.93 5.77
CA ARG A 341 11.39 -20.69 5.69
C ARG A 341 12.60 -19.79 5.89
N LEU A 342 12.50 -18.51 5.51
CA LEU A 342 13.52 -17.51 5.78
C LEU A 342 13.39 -16.96 7.21
N ARG A 343 14.26 -17.40 8.11
CA ARG A 343 14.22 -17.08 9.57
C ARG A 343 14.01 -15.59 9.93
N GLY A 344 14.48 -14.65 9.12
CA GLY A 344 14.31 -13.21 9.33
C GLY A 344 12.93 -12.66 9.01
N VAL A 345 12.10 -13.36 8.22
CA VAL A 345 10.73 -12.96 7.89
C VAL A 345 9.87 -13.07 9.15
N THR A 346 9.34 -11.96 9.66
CA THR A 346 8.54 -11.94 10.89
C THR A 346 7.05 -11.84 10.63
N SER A 347 6.64 -11.30 9.49
CA SER A 347 5.24 -11.24 9.08
C SER A 347 5.08 -11.28 7.56
N ILE A 348 3.90 -11.72 7.10
CA ILE A 348 3.53 -11.82 5.69
C ILE A 348 2.08 -11.38 5.54
N SER A 349 1.74 -10.60 4.54
CA SER A 349 0.35 -10.34 4.15
C SER A 349 -0.02 -11.14 2.90
N CYS A 350 -1.23 -11.68 2.83
CA CYS A 350 -1.73 -12.47 1.71
C CYS A 350 -3.22 -12.18 1.45
N ASP A 351 -3.54 -11.67 0.25
CA ASP A 351 -4.92 -11.39 -0.12
C ASP A 351 -5.61 -12.64 -0.63
N THR A 352 -6.55 -13.17 0.14
CA THR A 352 -7.42 -14.26 -0.32
C THR A 352 -8.39 -13.77 -1.40
N HIS A 353 -8.76 -12.48 -1.44
CA HIS A 353 -9.63 -11.91 -2.47
C HIS A 353 -8.96 -11.58 -3.82
N LYS A 354 -7.69 -11.98 -3.98
CA LYS A 354 -6.92 -11.93 -5.22
C LYS A 354 -6.86 -13.33 -5.84
N TYR A 355 -5.67 -13.94 -5.92
CA TYR A 355 -5.50 -15.29 -6.46
C TYR A 355 -5.92 -16.40 -5.49
N GLY A 356 -6.36 -16.07 -4.28
CA GLY A 356 -7.15 -16.99 -3.43
C GLY A 356 -8.60 -17.11 -3.89
N PHE A 357 -9.03 -16.30 -4.87
CA PHE A 357 -10.35 -16.32 -5.51
C PHE A 357 -11.54 -16.08 -4.58
N ALA A 358 -11.30 -15.63 -3.34
CA ALA A 358 -12.36 -15.27 -2.40
C ALA A 358 -13.12 -14.01 -2.85
N PRO A 359 -14.35 -13.80 -2.34
CA PRO A 359 -15.06 -12.54 -2.51
C PRO A 359 -14.24 -11.34 -2.03
N LYS A 360 -14.44 -10.18 -2.67
CA LYS A 360 -13.83 -8.91 -2.24
C LYS A 360 -14.14 -8.64 -0.77
N GLY A 361 -13.17 -8.05 -0.07
CA GLY A 361 -13.24 -7.82 1.38
C GLY A 361 -12.55 -8.86 2.27
N ASN A 362 -11.71 -9.76 1.72
CA ASN A 362 -10.94 -10.73 2.50
C ASN A 362 -9.42 -10.70 2.25
N SER A 363 -8.62 -10.77 3.31
CA SER A 363 -7.16 -10.93 3.29
C SER A 363 -6.67 -11.48 4.64
N THR A 364 -5.37 -11.75 4.77
CA THR A 364 -4.75 -12.24 6.01
C THR A 364 -3.44 -11.54 6.30
N THR A 365 -3.18 -11.28 7.59
CA THR A 365 -1.86 -10.94 8.11
C THR A 365 -1.35 -12.08 8.97
N LEU A 366 -0.19 -12.59 8.62
CA LEU A 366 0.48 -13.71 9.27
C LEU A 366 1.69 -13.20 10.03
N TYR A 367 1.96 -13.81 11.17
CA TYR A 367 3.10 -13.51 12.02
C TYR A 367 3.84 -14.80 12.36
N ARG A 368 5.17 -14.74 12.41
CA ARG A 368 6.01 -15.89 12.75
C ARG A 368 5.70 -16.44 14.15
N THR A 369 5.24 -15.59 15.06
CA THR A 369 4.86 -15.99 16.41
C THR A 369 3.58 -15.30 16.90
N ALA A 370 2.89 -15.91 17.86
CA ALA A 370 1.71 -15.32 18.50
C ALA A 370 2.01 -14.01 19.25
N GLU A 371 3.22 -13.85 19.80
CA GLU A 371 3.65 -12.62 20.48
C GLU A 371 3.74 -11.44 19.50
N LEU A 372 4.25 -11.68 18.29
CA LEU A 372 4.28 -10.66 17.23
C LEU A 372 2.87 -10.22 16.83
N ARG A 373 1.93 -11.17 16.76
CA ARG A 373 0.51 -10.87 16.49
C ARG A 373 -0.11 -10.05 17.61
N ALA A 374 0.21 -10.34 18.88
CA ALA A 374 -0.41 -9.66 20.03
C ALA A 374 -0.18 -8.13 20.05
N TYR A 375 0.94 -7.64 19.49
CA TYR A 375 1.20 -6.20 19.36
C TYR A 375 0.22 -5.45 18.45
N GLN A 376 -0.57 -6.16 17.65
CA GLN A 376 -1.58 -5.54 16.79
C GLN A 376 -2.95 -5.38 17.47
N TYR A 377 -3.19 -6.12 18.55
CA TYR A 377 -4.50 -6.14 19.20
C TYR A 377 -4.82 -4.80 19.87
N PHE A 378 -6.11 -4.50 19.94
CA PHE A 378 -6.64 -3.44 20.77
C PHE A 378 -7.44 -4.06 21.92
N VAL A 379 -7.11 -3.69 23.17
CA VAL A 379 -7.74 -4.23 24.37
C VAL A 379 -7.97 -3.10 25.36
N ILE A 380 -9.22 -2.93 25.80
CA ILE A 380 -9.64 -1.94 26.79
C ILE A 380 -10.46 -2.65 27.88
N PRO A 381 -9.90 -2.84 29.09
CA PRO A 381 -10.57 -3.57 30.16
C PRO A 381 -11.57 -2.72 30.96
N ASP A 382 -11.48 -1.39 30.89
CA ASP A 382 -12.14 -0.43 31.79
C ASP A 382 -13.20 0.45 31.09
N TRP A 383 -13.64 0.07 29.88
CA TRP A 383 -14.74 0.74 29.21
C TRP A 383 -16.08 0.41 29.87
N SER A 384 -16.97 1.39 29.99
CA SER A 384 -18.29 1.22 30.66
C SER A 384 -19.21 0.22 29.96
N GLY A 385 -18.96 -0.12 28.69
CA GLY A 385 -19.68 -1.17 27.95
C GLY A 385 -19.16 -2.60 28.22
N GLY A 386 -18.18 -2.75 29.12
CA GLY A 386 -17.51 -4.01 29.41
C GLY A 386 -16.14 -4.13 28.74
N VAL A 387 -15.43 -5.23 29.03
CA VAL A 387 -14.13 -5.52 28.44
C VAL A 387 -14.25 -5.61 26.93
N TYR A 388 -13.50 -4.78 26.21
CA TYR A 388 -13.49 -4.75 24.75
C TYR A 388 -12.15 -5.23 24.21
N ALA A 389 -12.18 -6.13 23.22
CA ALA A 389 -10.99 -6.56 22.50
C ALA A 389 -11.29 -6.76 21.01
N SER A 390 -10.39 -6.31 20.14
CA SER A 390 -10.44 -6.57 18.70
C SER A 390 -9.09 -7.06 18.15
N PRO A 391 -9.09 -8.03 17.22
CA PRO A 391 -7.86 -8.58 16.65
C PRO A 391 -7.26 -7.70 15.53
N GLY A 392 -8.03 -6.73 15.03
CA GLY A 392 -7.72 -5.82 13.92
C GLY A 392 -8.43 -4.47 14.09
N PHE A 393 -8.58 -3.70 13.00
CA PHE A 393 -9.17 -2.35 13.07
C PHE A 393 -10.66 -2.35 13.39
N ALA A 394 -11.41 -3.25 12.76
CA ALA A 394 -12.85 -3.27 12.87
C ALA A 394 -13.33 -3.97 14.15
N GLY A 395 -14.43 -3.46 14.71
CA GLY A 395 -15.25 -4.18 15.67
C GLY A 395 -16.17 -5.16 14.94
N SER A 396 -17.36 -4.68 14.57
CA SER A 396 -18.29 -5.46 13.74
C SER A 396 -17.72 -5.71 12.34
N ARG A 397 -17.87 -6.95 11.84
CA ARG A 397 -17.34 -7.37 10.53
C ARG A 397 -18.36 -8.24 9.78
N PRO A 398 -18.31 -8.29 8.44
CA PRO A 398 -19.22 -9.11 7.65
C PRO A 398 -18.79 -10.59 7.64
N GLY A 399 -19.40 -11.42 8.50
CA GLY A 399 -19.14 -12.86 8.58
C GLY A 399 -19.46 -13.63 7.29
N ALA A 400 -20.38 -13.10 6.47
CA ALA A 400 -20.70 -13.64 5.16
C ALA A 400 -19.48 -13.67 4.21
N LEU A 401 -18.60 -12.66 4.27
CA LEU A 401 -17.40 -12.62 3.44
C LEU A 401 -16.36 -13.66 3.88
N ILE A 402 -16.27 -13.93 5.18
CA ILE A 402 -15.42 -15.00 5.73
C ILE A 402 -15.93 -16.37 5.24
N ALA A 403 -17.25 -16.58 5.27
CA ALA A 403 -17.86 -17.80 4.76
C ALA A 403 -17.54 -18.00 3.27
N GLY A 404 -17.75 -16.97 2.44
CA GLY A 404 -17.40 -17.03 1.02
C GLY A 404 -15.90 -17.27 0.76
N CYS A 405 -15.01 -16.71 1.59
CA CYS A 405 -13.57 -16.97 1.53
C CYS A 405 -13.26 -18.45 1.82
N TRP A 406 -13.81 -18.99 2.91
CA TRP A 406 -13.63 -20.39 3.28
C TRP A 406 -14.16 -21.32 2.19
N THR A 407 -15.36 -21.05 1.66
CA THR A 407 -15.96 -21.77 0.55
C THR A 407 -15.06 -21.79 -0.68
N SER A 408 -14.42 -20.66 -1.02
CA SER A 408 -13.51 -20.58 -2.17
C SER A 408 -12.29 -21.49 -1.98
N MET A 409 -11.68 -21.44 -0.80
CA MET A 409 -10.50 -22.25 -0.49
C MET A 409 -10.83 -23.76 -0.48
N MET A 410 -11.99 -24.13 0.05
CA MET A 410 -12.45 -25.52 0.08
C MET A 410 -12.86 -26.04 -1.30
N SER A 411 -13.49 -25.20 -2.11
CA SER A 411 -13.97 -25.58 -3.44
C SER A 411 -12.83 -25.68 -4.45
N VAL A 412 -11.86 -24.76 -4.41
CA VAL A 412 -10.74 -24.74 -5.36
C VAL A 412 -9.70 -25.79 -4.97
N GLY A 413 -9.40 -25.91 -3.67
CA GLY A 413 -8.43 -26.88 -3.17
C GLY A 413 -7.00 -26.65 -3.69
N GLU A 414 -6.07 -27.49 -3.26
CA GLU A 414 -4.67 -27.38 -3.65
C GLU A 414 -4.46 -27.57 -5.16
N GLU A 415 -5.16 -28.54 -5.76
CA GLU A 415 -5.10 -28.86 -7.18
C GLU A 415 -5.58 -27.69 -8.06
N GLY A 416 -6.72 -27.07 -7.70
CA GLY A 416 -7.25 -25.95 -8.46
C GLY A 416 -6.37 -24.70 -8.38
N TYR A 417 -5.75 -24.43 -7.23
CA TYR A 417 -4.78 -23.32 -7.13
C TYR A 417 -3.48 -23.60 -7.88
N LEU A 418 -3.05 -24.86 -7.93
CA LEU A 418 -1.90 -25.29 -8.73
C LEU A 418 -2.18 -25.10 -10.24
N ASP A 419 -3.33 -25.57 -10.72
CA ASP A 419 -3.75 -25.41 -12.12
C ASP A 419 -3.89 -23.92 -12.49
N ALA A 420 -4.54 -23.13 -11.65
CA ALA A 420 -4.63 -21.68 -11.86
C ALA A 420 -3.25 -21.01 -11.91
N CYS A 421 -2.29 -21.48 -11.10
CA CYS A 421 -0.91 -21.01 -11.16
C CYS A 421 -0.26 -21.32 -12.52
N VAL A 422 -0.41 -22.55 -13.02
CA VAL A 422 0.07 -22.97 -14.35
C VAL A 422 -0.51 -22.07 -15.44
N GLN A 423 -1.82 -21.85 -15.43
CA GLN A 423 -2.49 -21.03 -16.44
C GLN A 423 -2.06 -19.55 -16.37
N ILE A 424 -2.12 -18.95 -15.19
CA ILE A 424 -1.87 -17.51 -15.02
C ILE A 424 -0.41 -17.19 -15.28
N VAL A 425 0.52 -17.87 -14.61
CA VAL A 425 1.96 -17.61 -14.74
C VAL A 425 2.46 -18.05 -16.12
N GLY A 426 1.93 -19.15 -16.66
CA GLY A 426 2.20 -19.57 -18.03
C GLY A 426 1.81 -18.50 -19.05
N THR A 427 0.62 -17.92 -18.93
CA THR A 427 0.19 -16.79 -19.78
C THR A 427 1.02 -15.54 -19.57
N THR A 428 1.39 -15.19 -18.33
CA THR A 428 2.31 -14.07 -18.05
C THR A 428 3.64 -14.24 -18.81
N LYS A 429 4.21 -15.46 -18.83
CA LYS A 429 5.42 -15.75 -19.58
C LYS A 429 5.20 -15.61 -21.08
N LYS A 430 4.11 -16.16 -21.63
CA LYS A 430 3.76 -16.03 -23.06
C LYS A 430 3.62 -14.56 -23.51
N ILE A 431 2.97 -13.71 -22.71
CA ILE A 431 2.86 -12.27 -22.99
C ILE A 431 4.25 -11.62 -23.00
N ALA A 432 5.08 -11.89 -21.98
CA ALA A 432 6.42 -11.34 -21.90
C ALA A 432 7.34 -11.82 -23.03
N GLU A 433 7.19 -13.07 -23.47
CA GLU A 433 7.88 -13.64 -24.64
C GLU A 433 7.39 -12.99 -25.94
N ARG A 434 6.08 -12.86 -26.15
CA ARG A 434 5.53 -12.18 -27.34
C ARG A 434 6.02 -10.74 -27.48
N ILE A 435 6.09 -9.99 -26.38
CA ILE A 435 6.66 -8.63 -26.37
C ILE A 435 8.13 -8.61 -26.80
N ARG A 436 8.91 -9.63 -26.45
CA ARG A 436 10.35 -9.73 -26.77
C ARG A 436 10.63 -10.27 -28.17
N ASP A 437 9.75 -11.14 -28.68
CA ASP A 437 10.01 -11.91 -29.90
C ASP A 437 9.29 -11.35 -31.12
N SER A 438 8.15 -10.66 -30.93
CA SER A 438 7.47 -9.97 -32.03
C SER A 438 8.32 -8.80 -32.54
N PRO A 439 8.64 -8.72 -33.85
CA PRO A 439 9.45 -7.64 -34.39
C PRO A 439 8.87 -6.25 -34.12
N VAL A 440 7.55 -6.11 -34.17
CA VAL A 440 6.85 -4.83 -33.92
C VAL A 440 6.97 -4.44 -32.46
N LEU A 441 6.63 -5.36 -31.54
CA LEU A 441 6.68 -5.11 -30.10
C LEU A 441 8.11 -4.92 -29.61
N ALA A 442 9.04 -5.78 -29.98
CA ALA A 442 10.43 -5.74 -29.49
C ALA A 442 11.18 -4.47 -29.93
N ALA A 443 10.83 -3.93 -31.10
CA ALA A 443 11.36 -2.66 -31.60
C ALA A 443 10.89 -1.45 -30.77
N GLU A 444 9.75 -1.56 -30.07
CA GLU A 444 9.15 -0.43 -29.34
C GLU A 444 9.15 -0.61 -27.83
N LEU A 445 8.84 -1.79 -27.34
CA LEU A 445 8.60 -2.07 -25.93
C LEU A 445 9.81 -2.74 -25.29
N GLU A 446 9.95 -2.52 -23.99
CA GLU A 446 10.90 -3.21 -23.13
C GLU A 446 10.19 -3.71 -21.88
N VAL A 447 10.19 -5.03 -21.67
CA VAL A 447 9.71 -5.64 -20.43
C VAL A 447 10.59 -5.19 -19.27
N MET A 448 9.98 -4.67 -18.22
CA MET A 448 10.69 -4.16 -17.05
C MET A 448 11.09 -5.31 -16.13
N GLY A 449 12.40 -5.50 -15.98
CA GLY A 449 12.94 -6.55 -15.13
C GLY A 449 12.56 -7.94 -15.62
N ARG A 450 12.36 -8.85 -14.67
CA ARG A 450 11.99 -10.24 -14.96
C ARG A 450 10.77 -10.65 -14.14
N PRO A 451 9.56 -10.60 -14.74
CA PRO A 451 8.35 -11.00 -14.05
C PRO A 451 8.32 -12.53 -13.88
N LEU A 452 8.20 -12.99 -12.62
CA LEU A 452 8.15 -14.42 -12.28
C LEU A 452 6.74 -14.92 -11.95
N VAL A 453 5.77 -14.01 -11.82
CA VAL A 453 4.45 -14.31 -11.28
C VAL A 453 3.37 -13.89 -12.28
N SER A 454 2.46 -12.99 -11.94
CA SER A 454 1.28 -12.68 -12.74
C SER A 454 1.30 -11.34 -13.46
N VAL A 455 2.25 -10.46 -13.17
CA VAL A 455 2.29 -9.10 -13.72
C VAL A 455 3.40 -8.95 -14.73
N VAL A 456 3.09 -8.42 -15.92
CA VAL A 456 4.09 -7.97 -16.90
C VAL A 456 3.98 -6.46 -17.02
N ALA A 457 5.04 -5.75 -16.61
CA ALA A 457 5.20 -4.32 -16.88
C ALA A 457 6.15 -4.09 -18.05
N PHE A 458 5.87 -3.07 -18.84
CA PHE A 458 6.71 -2.69 -19.97
C PHE A 458 6.71 -1.18 -20.18
N THR A 459 7.83 -0.68 -20.68
CA THR A 459 8.02 0.72 -21.08
C THR A 459 8.20 0.82 -22.59
N ALA A 460 8.14 2.03 -23.14
CA ALA A 460 8.36 2.30 -24.56
C ALA A 460 9.72 2.98 -24.78
N ARG A 461 10.40 2.62 -25.87
CA ARG A 461 11.74 3.13 -26.23
C ARG A 461 11.65 4.49 -26.90
N ASN A 462 10.71 4.66 -27.82
CA ASN A 462 10.61 5.84 -28.69
C ASN A 462 9.28 6.57 -28.47
N LEU A 463 8.18 5.82 -28.53
CA LEU A 463 6.83 6.32 -28.35
C LEU A 463 6.56 6.72 -26.90
N ASN A 464 5.56 7.57 -26.73
CA ASN A 464 5.00 7.86 -25.42
C ASN A 464 4.10 6.70 -24.98
N ILE A 465 4.52 5.96 -23.95
CA ILE A 465 3.78 4.82 -23.41
C ILE A 465 2.33 5.17 -22.99
N TYR A 466 2.06 6.42 -22.61
CA TYR A 466 0.72 6.84 -22.24
C TYR A 466 -0.21 7.04 -23.45
N ASP A 467 0.34 7.39 -24.62
CA ASP A 467 -0.46 7.46 -25.86
C ASP A 467 -0.88 6.03 -26.27
N ILE A 468 0.02 5.05 -26.09
CA ILE A 468 -0.29 3.62 -26.26
C ILE A 468 -1.37 3.19 -25.25
N ALA A 469 -1.28 3.59 -23.98
CA ALA A 469 -2.26 3.22 -22.97
C ALA A 469 -3.66 3.78 -23.27
N ASP A 470 -3.73 5.05 -23.70
CA ASP A 470 -4.98 5.70 -24.08
C ASP A 470 -5.57 5.09 -25.38
N ALA A 471 -4.73 4.66 -26.33
CA ALA A 471 -5.18 3.95 -27.54
C ALA A 471 -5.67 2.52 -27.23
N MET A 472 -5.01 1.79 -26.32
CA MET A 472 -5.52 0.51 -25.81
C MET A 472 -6.87 0.67 -25.11
N THR A 473 -7.04 1.76 -24.35
CA THR A 473 -8.33 2.10 -23.72
C THR A 473 -9.43 2.32 -24.76
N GLN A 474 -9.13 2.97 -25.88
CA GLN A 474 -10.09 3.14 -26.99
C GLN A 474 -10.50 1.81 -27.64
N ARG A 475 -9.66 0.77 -27.54
CA ARG A 475 -9.97 -0.61 -27.96
C ARG A 475 -10.68 -1.44 -26.87
N GLY A 476 -11.04 -0.82 -25.74
CA GLY A 476 -11.76 -1.45 -24.64
C GLY A 476 -10.88 -2.05 -23.53
N TRP A 477 -9.55 -1.99 -23.66
CA TRP A 477 -8.63 -2.51 -22.66
C TRP A 477 -8.48 -1.57 -21.46
N HIS A 478 -8.60 -2.11 -20.26
CA HIS A 478 -8.34 -1.37 -19.02
C HIS A 478 -7.03 -1.86 -18.37
N LEU A 479 -5.91 -1.36 -18.90
CA LEU A 479 -4.57 -1.61 -18.39
C LEU A 479 -4.16 -0.56 -17.35
N ASN A 480 -3.15 -0.86 -16.53
CA ASN A 480 -2.69 0.09 -15.52
C ASN A 480 -1.51 0.91 -16.04
N SER A 481 -1.70 2.23 -16.14
CA SER A 481 -0.62 3.19 -16.37
C SER A 481 0.23 3.39 -15.12
N LEU A 482 1.56 3.39 -15.29
CA LEU A 482 2.57 3.51 -14.23
C LEU A 482 3.40 4.78 -14.41
N GLN A 483 4.22 5.11 -13.42
CA GLN A 483 5.11 6.29 -13.45
C GLN A 483 6.37 6.05 -12.64
N GLU A 484 7.43 6.79 -12.97
CA GLU A 484 8.76 6.72 -12.34
C GLU A 484 9.38 5.30 -12.37
N PRO A 485 9.66 4.74 -13.57
CA PRO A 485 9.60 5.38 -14.89
C PRO A 485 8.22 5.26 -15.58
N PRO A 486 7.95 6.03 -16.65
CA PRO A 486 6.75 5.84 -17.47
C PRO A 486 6.67 4.42 -18.01
N ALA A 487 5.56 3.74 -17.70
CA ALA A 487 5.32 2.37 -18.10
C ALA A 487 3.81 2.07 -18.07
N MET A 488 3.43 0.88 -18.51
CA MET A 488 2.14 0.29 -18.21
C MET A 488 2.33 -1.17 -17.82
N HIS A 489 1.33 -1.77 -17.18
CA HIS A 489 1.33 -3.21 -16.94
C HIS A 489 -0.01 -3.86 -17.20
N VAL A 490 0.06 -5.19 -17.30
CA VAL A 490 -1.07 -6.11 -17.18
C VAL A 490 -0.83 -7.07 -16.03
N ALA A 491 -1.81 -7.15 -15.12
CA ALA A 491 -1.88 -8.18 -14.09
C ALA A 491 -2.79 -9.31 -14.58
N VAL A 492 -2.19 -10.43 -14.98
CA VAL A 492 -2.89 -11.59 -15.55
C VAL A 492 -3.74 -12.26 -14.46
N THR A 493 -4.99 -12.52 -14.82
CA THR A 493 -6.02 -13.21 -14.04
C THR A 493 -6.67 -14.29 -14.91
N MET A 494 -7.53 -15.14 -14.34
CA MET A 494 -8.22 -16.19 -15.12
C MET A 494 -8.98 -15.65 -16.35
N PRO A 495 -9.65 -14.48 -16.31
CA PRO A 495 -10.23 -13.90 -17.52
C PRO A 495 -9.19 -13.56 -18.61
N ILE A 496 -8.04 -13.00 -18.24
CA ILE A 496 -6.99 -12.64 -19.20
C ILE A 496 -6.35 -13.88 -19.83
N THR A 497 -6.28 -15.02 -19.14
CA THR A 497 -5.72 -16.26 -19.74
C THR A 497 -6.50 -16.72 -20.96
N LYS A 498 -7.75 -16.31 -21.12
CA LYS A 498 -8.61 -16.63 -22.26
C LYS A 498 -8.41 -15.70 -23.47
N VAL A 499 -7.84 -14.50 -23.27
CA VAL A 499 -7.80 -13.44 -24.30
C VAL A 499 -6.43 -12.80 -24.49
N TRP A 500 -5.37 -13.40 -23.95
CA TRP A 500 -4.02 -12.83 -23.98
C TRP A 500 -3.45 -12.66 -25.40
N GLU A 501 -3.81 -13.51 -26.36
CA GLU A 501 -3.38 -13.36 -27.78
C GLU A 501 -3.96 -12.09 -28.38
N LYS A 502 -5.27 -11.86 -28.17
CA LYS A 502 -5.94 -10.63 -28.59
C LYS A 502 -5.31 -9.39 -27.95
N LEU A 503 -4.92 -9.47 -26.67
CA LEU A 503 -4.21 -8.37 -25.99
C LEU A 503 -2.93 -8.00 -26.74
N THR A 504 -2.13 -9.00 -27.10
CA THR A 504 -0.85 -8.76 -27.79
C THR A 504 -1.03 -8.32 -29.23
N ASP A 505 -2.04 -8.83 -29.94
CA ASP A 505 -2.36 -8.42 -31.31
C ASP A 505 -2.88 -6.97 -31.36
N ASP A 506 -3.75 -6.60 -30.42
CA ASP A 506 -4.21 -5.21 -30.30
C ASP A 506 -3.05 -4.27 -29.93
N LEU A 507 -2.13 -4.71 -29.07
CA LEU A 507 -0.95 -3.94 -28.71
C LEU A 507 -0.02 -3.71 -29.91
N GLU A 508 0.18 -4.71 -30.76
CA GLU A 508 0.92 -4.59 -32.02
C GLU A 508 0.28 -3.55 -32.95
N ALA A 509 -1.02 -3.69 -33.20
CA ALA A 509 -1.76 -2.79 -34.05
C ALA A 509 -1.75 -1.33 -33.52
N VAL A 510 -1.90 -1.14 -32.21
CA VAL A 510 -1.81 0.19 -31.57
C VAL A 510 -0.43 0.81 -31.76
N ILE A 511 0.65 0.02 -31.65
CA ILE A 511 2.01 0.53 -31.85
C ILE A 511 2.22 0.97 -33.30
N GLU A 512 1.72 0.22 -34.27
CA GLU A 512 1.77 0.60 -35.68
C GLU A 512 0.97 1.88 -35.94
N ASP A 513 -0.25 1.98 -35.41
CA ASP A 513 -1.09 3.17 -35.50
C ASP A 513 -0.40 4.41 -34.92
N GLU A 514 0.22 4.30 -33.75
CA GLU A 514 0.92 5.41 -33.09
C GLU A 514 2.21 5.81 -33.82
N ARG A 515 2.96 4.85 -34.38
CA ARG A 515 4.10 5.13 -35.26
C ARG A 515 3.69 5.87 -36.51
N GLU A 516 2.59 5.49 -37.14
CA GLU A 516 2.09 6.19 -38.32
C GLU A 516 1.63 7.62 -37.97
N LYS A 517 0.94 7.80 -36.84
CA LYS A 517 0.59 9.14 -36.33
C LYS A 517 1.84 10.00 -36.09
N GLU A 518 2.91 9.43 -35.53
CA GLU A 518 4.20 10.13 -35.38
C GLU A 518 4.83 10.50 -36.73
N ARG A 519 4.88 9.56 -37.67
CA ARG A 519 5.42 9.79 -39.03
C ARG A 519 4.68 10.91 -39.75
N VAL A 520 3.35 10.89 -39.73
CA VAL A 520 2.50 11.93 -40.35
C VAL A 520 2.73 13.29 -39.69
N ARG A 521 2.89 13.35 -38.36
CA ARG A 521 3.22 14.61 -37.65
C ARG A 521 4.55 15.18 -38.13
N ILE A 522 5.59 14.34 -38.18
CA ILE A 522 6.92 14.74 -38.64
C ILE A 522 6.87 15.23 -40.09
N ALA A 523 6.17 14.52 -40.98
CA ALA A 523 5.98 14.92 -42.37
C ALA A 523 5.25 16.27 -42.53
N GLN A 524 4.34 16.60 -41.60
CA GLN A 524 3.65 17.90 -41.54
C GLN A 524 4.48 19.02 -40.88
N GLY A 525 5.76 18.78 -40.58
CA GLY A 525 6.63 19.74 -39.89
C GLY A 525 6.28 19.95 -38.41
N LYS A 526 5.45 19.07 -37.82
CA LYS A 526 5.19 19.04 -36.38
C LYS A 526 6.24 18.16 -35.70
N GLY A 527 6.52 18.41 -34.43
CA GLY A 527 7.44 17.58 -33.64
C GLY A 527 6.96 16.13 -33.50
N ALA A 528 7.88 15.23 -33.17
CA ALA A 528 7.63 13.80 -32.93
C ALA A 528 6.55 13.55 -31.86
N ARG A 529 6.55 14.37 -30.80
CA ARG A 529 5.54 14.30 -29.74
C ARG A 529 4.33 15.18 -30.04
N GLY A 530 3.15 14.58 -29.92
CA GLY A 530 1.86 15.26 -30.08
C GLY A 530 1.42 15.96 -28.78
N LYS A 531 0.26 16.61 -28.84
CA LYS A 531 -0.42 17.05 -27.61
C LYS A 531 -0.94 15.83 -26.86
N ALA A 532 -0.65 15.74 -25.56
CA ALA A 532 -1.26 14.74 -24.68
C ALA A 532 -2.78 15.01 -24.61
N MET A 533 -3.59 14.12 -25.21
CA MET A 533 -5.05 14.30 -25.28
C MET A 533 -5.83 13.27 -24.46
N GLY A 534 -5.24 12.12 -24.11
CA GLY A 534 -5.91 11.11 -23.31
C GLY A 534 -5.68 11.26 -21.80
N ASP A 535 -6.49 10.56 -21.01
CA ASP A 535 -6.54 10.70 -19.56
C ASP A 535 -5.21 10.25 -18.92
N SER A 536 -4.58 9.18 -19.43
CA SER A 536 -3.27 8.72 -18.94
C SER A 536 -2.17 9.71 -19.30
N ALA A 537 -2.13 10.19 -20.54
CA ALA A 537 -1.12 11.14 -20.98
C ALA A 537 -1.20 12.47 -20.23
N ALA A 538 -2.42 12.93 -19.91
CA ALA A 538 -2.64 14.14 -19.13
C ALA A 538 -2.23 13.97 -17.65
N LEU A 539 -2.70 12.90 -17.00
CA LEU A 539 -2.47 12.68 -15.57
C LEU A 539 -1.01 12.28 -15.28
N TYR A 540 -0.48 11.28 -15.98
CA TYR A 540 0.84 10.72 -15.69
C TYR A 540 1.95 11.39 -16.51
N GLY A 541 1.68 11.74 -17.77
CA GLY A 541 2.66 12.42 -18.62
C GLY A 541 2.89 13.87 -18.19
N VAL A 542 1.82 14.69 -18.21
CA VAL A 542 1.94 16.13 -17.91
C VAL A 542 1.99 16.37 -16.41
N ALA A 543 0.91 16.07 -15.68
CA ALA A 543 0.86 16.38 -14.25
C ALA A 543 1.83 15.53 -13.43
N GLY A 544 2.04 14.27 -13.83
CA GLY A 544 3.00 13.35 -13.25
C GLY A 544 4.46 13.74 -13.47
N SER A 545 4.81 14.63 -14.40
CA SER A 545 6.20 15.11 -14.57
C SER A 545 6.58 16.30 -13.67
N LEU A 546 5.60 16.92 -13.01
CA LEU A 546 5.83 18.15 -12.23
C LEU A 546 6.68 17.89 -10.98
N PRO A 547 7.65 18.76 -10.62
CA PRO A 547 8.48 18.58 -9.42
C PRO A 547 7.68 18.62 -8.12
N ASN A 548 6.64 19.45 -8.06
CA ASN A 548 5.70 19.50 -6.95
C ASN A 548 4.37 18.85 -7.36
N LYS A 549 3.97 17.81 -6.62
CA LYS A 549 2.76 17.03 -6.90
C LYS A 549 1.49 17.62 -6.29
N SER A 550 1.51 18.85 -5.74
CA SER A 550 0.34 19.47 -5.10
C SER A 550 -0.88 19.58 -6.03
N ILE A 551 -0.66 19.79 -7.33
CA ILE A 551 -1.73 19.81 -8.34
C ILE A 551 -2.36 18.43 -8.48
N VAL A 552 -1.54 17.37 -8.58
CA VAL A 552 -2.02 15.97 -8.63
C VAL A 552 -2.83 15.64 -7.37
N VAL A 553 -2.38 16.07 -6.19
CA VAL A 553 -3.14 15.90 -4.94
C VAL A 553 -4.50 16.59 -5.01
N GLN A 554 -4.58 17.83 -5.50
CA GLN A 554 -5.85 18.53 -5.64
C GLN A 554 -6.79 17.86 -6.65
N LEU A 555 -6.27 17.37 -7.77
CA LEU A 555 -7.04 16.62 -8.76
C LEU A 555 -7.56 15.30 -8.18
N ALA A 556 -6.69 14.53 -7.53
CA ALA A 556 -7.06 13.27 -6.88
C ALA A 556 -8.10 13.48 -5.77
N SER A 557 -7.96 14.51 -4.92
CA SER A 557 -8.98 14.86 -3.93
C SER A 557 -10.31 15.22 -4.58
N GLY A 558 -10.30 16.02 -5.66
CA GLY A 558 -11.52 16.36 -6.38
C GLY A 558 -12.19 15.15 -7.05
N PHE A 559 -11.40 14.21 -7.55
CA PHE A 559 -11.91 12.92 -8.03
C PHE A 559 -12.61 12.15 -6.91
N LEU A 560 -11.98 12.03 -5.72
CA LEU A 560 -12.60 11.37 -4.57
C LEU A 560 -13.91 12.05 -4.14
N ASP A 561 -13.94 13.38 -4.08
CA ASP A 561 -15.17 14.14 -3.76
C ASP A 561 -16.29 13.86 -4.79
N THR A 562 -15.91 13.70 -6.05
CA THR A 562 -16.85 13.41 -7.15
C THR A 562 -17.48 12.03 -7.02
N LEU A 563 -16.75 11.02 -6.52
CA LEU A 563 -17.29 9.66 -6.33
C LEU A 563 -18.46 9.59 -5.35
N TYR A 564 -18.59 10.58 -4.45
CA TYR A 564 -19.68 10.67 -3.47
C TYR A 564 -20.76 11.68 -3.87
N LYS A 565 -20.71 12.22 -5.09
CA LYS A 565 -21.71 13.16 -5.59
C LYS A 565 -22.89 12.38 -6.19
N ALA A 566 -24.01 12.41 -5.48
CA ALA A 566 -25.28 11.87 -5.94
C ALA A 566 -26.00 12.79 -6.93
#